data_AF-M1EP55-F1
#
_entry.id   AF-M1EP55-F1
#
_cell.length_a   1.000
_cell.length_b   1.000
_cell.length_c   1.000
_cell.angle_alpha   90.00
_cell.angle_beta   90.00
_cell.angle_gamma   90.00
#
_symmetry.space_group_name_H-M   'P 1'
#
loop_
_entity.id
_entity.type
_entity.pdbx_description
1 polymer ?
#
loop_
_entity_poly.entity_id
_entity_poly.type
_entity_poly.pdbx_seq_one_letter_code
_entity_poly.pdbx_strand_id
1 'polypeptide(L)'
;EHKQKTDVHYRSLGGEGNFNWRFIFPFDYLPAEQVCTVSKKDAFWRLDKTESKIPARVVFQIWDNDKFSFDDFLGSLQLDLNHMPKPAKTAEKCSLDQLDDTFHPEWFVSLFEQKTVKGWWPCVADEGEKKILAGKLEMTLEIVAESEHEERPAGQGRDEPNMNPKLEDPRRPDTSFLWFTSPYKTMKFILWRRFRCAIILFIILFVLLLFVGIFLYSFPNYAAMKLVKPF
;
A
#
# COMPACT_ATOMS: atom_id res chain seq x y z
N GLU A 1 1.45 -20.67 -10.47
CA GLU A 1 1.15 -19.68 -9.42
C GLU A 1 0.62 -18.41 -10.07
N HIS A 2 -0.63 -18.03 -9.79
CA HIS A 2 -1.24 -16.82 -10.31
C HIS A 2 -0.94 -15.64 -9.37
N LYS A 3 0.23 -15.00 -9.52
CA LYS A 3 0.61 -13.85 -8.69
C LYS A 3 -0.04 -12.57 -9.21
N GLN A 4 -0.76 -11.86 -8.34
CA GLN A 4 -1.30 -10.52 -8.62
C GLN A 4 -0.67 -9.51 -7.64
N LYS A 5 -0.60 -8.25 -8.06
CA LYS A 5 -0.04 -7.14 -7.26
C LYS A 5 -0.99 -5.95 -7.28
N THR A 6 -1.01 -5.16 -6.20
CA THR A 6 -1.70 -3.88 -6.16
C THR A 6 -0.86 -2.78 -6.82
N ASP A 7 -1.43 -1.57 -6.89
CA ASP A 7 -0.64 -0.35 -7.00
C ASP A 7 0.15 -0.05 -5.70
N VAL A 8 0.94 1.02 -5.73
CA VAL A 8 1.87 1.38 -4.65
C VAL A 8 1.36 2.61 -3.92
N HIS A 9 1.24 2.54 -2.60
CA HIS A 9 0.91 3.69 -1.77
C HIS A 9 2.20 4.35 -1.28
N TYR A 10 2.59 5.46 -1.91
CA TYR A 10 3.80 6.18 -1.52
C TYR A 10 3.57 7.06 -0.29
N ARG A 11 4.63 7.21 0.52
CA ARG A 11 4.70 8.16 1.65
C ARG A 11 3.58 7.98 2.67
N SER A 12 3.32 6.73 3.04
CA SER A 12 2.53 6.46 4.25
C SER A 12 3.31 6.91 5.48
N LEU A 13 2.94 8.07 6.03
CA LEU A 13 3.59 8.64 7.22
C LEU A 13 3.10 8.00 8.52
N GLY A 14 1.93 7.37 8.48
CA GLY A 14 1.29 6.75 9.65
C GLY A 14 1.46 5.23 9.73
N GLY A 15 2.18 4.61 8.78
CA GLY A 15 2.26 3.15 8.68
C GLY A 15 0.99 2.48 8.13
N GLU A 16 0.04 3.26 7.60
CA GLU A 16 -1.23 2.77 7.06
C GLU A 16 -1.24 2.75 5.52
N GLY A 17 -1.74 1.66 4.94
CA GLY A 17 -1.80 1.44 3.50
C GLY A 17 -3.24 1.35 2.99
N ASN A 18 -3.68 2.29 2.13
CA ASN A 18 -5.03 2.26 1.55
C ASN A 18 -4.97 1.91 0.06
N PHE A 19 -5.53 0.75 -0.31
CA PHE A 19 -5.34 0.18 -1.65
C PHE A 19 -6.61 -0.01 -2.48
N ASN A 20 -7.83 -0.02 -1.90
CA ASN A 20 -9.12 -0.22 -2.63
C ASN A 20 -8.96 -1.02 -3.95
N TRP A 21 -8.51 -2.27 -3.83
CA TRP A 21 -8.05 -3.09 -4.96
C TRP A 21 -8.76 -4.43 -4.96
N ARG A 22 -9.17 -4.92 -6.15
CA ARG A 22 -9.75 -6.26 -6.32
C ARG A 22 -8.73 -7.25 -6.84
N PHE A 23 -8.66 -8.41 -6.22
CA PHE A 23 -7.96 -9.57 -6.76
C PHE A 23 -8.97 -10.62 -7.21
N ILE A 24 -8.74 -11.25 -8.36
CA ILE A 24 -9.64 -12.26 -8.93
C ILE A 24 -8.82 -13.49 -9.28
N PHE A 25 -9.03 -14.58 -8.54
CA PHE A 25 -8.31 -15.83 -8.76
C PHE A 25 -9.30 -16.90 -9.25
N PRO A 26 -9.30 -17.27 -10.54
CA PRO A 26 -10.06 -18.42 -10.99
C PRO A 26 -9.36 -19.71 -10.54
N PHE A 27 -10.13 -20.64 -9.96
CA PHE A 27 -9.63 -21.96 -9.58
C PHE A 27 -10.78 -22.99 -9.58
N ASP A 28 -10.42 -24.24 -9.84
CA ASP A 28 -11.33 -25.37 -9.74
C ASP A 28 -11.18 -26.01 -8.35
N TYR A 29 -12.31 -26.35 -7.72
CA TYR A 29 -12.34 -26.91 -6.36
C TYR A 29 -13.12 -28.22 -6.32
N LEU A 30 -12.55 -29.23 -5.66
CA LEU A 30 -13.17 -30.53 -5.43
C LEU A 30 -13.69 -30.62 -3.99
N PRO A 31 -15.00 -30.49 -3.73
CA PRO A 31 -15.54 -30.45 -2.37
C PRO A 31 -15.32 -31.73 -1.57
N ALA A 32 -15.30 -32.89 -2.23
CA ALA A 32 -15.14 -34.19 -1.57
C ALA A 32 -13.73 -34.39 -0.98
N GLU A 33 -12.72 -33.80 -1.60
CA GLU A 33 -11.32 -33.91 -1.17
C GLU A 33 -10.80 -32.64 -0.52
N GLN A 34 -11.57 -31.54 -0.57
CA GLN A 34 -11.21 -30.21 -0.08
C GLN A 34 -9.93 -29.64 -0.69
N VAL A 35 -9.67 -29.96 -1.96
CA VAL A 35 -8.49 -29.52 -2.71
C VAL A 35 -8.86 -28.74 -3.95
N CYS A 36 -7.97 -27.84 -4.37
CA CYS A 36 -8.05 -27.20 -5.67
C CYS A 36 -7.32 -28.04 -6.72
N THR A 37 -7.87 -28.10 -7.92
CA THR A 37 -7.23 -28.73 -9.08
C THR A 37 -6.59 -27.66 -9.95
N VAL A 38 -5.33 -27.88 -10.30
CA VAL A 38 -4.59 -27.05 -11.24
C VAL A 38 -4.13 -27.92 -12.39
N SER A 39 -4.60 -27.61 -13.59
CA SER A 39 -4.12 -28.24 -14.82
C SER A 39 -2.76 -27.64 -15.19
N LYS A 40 -1.70 -28.45 -15.07
CA LYS A 40 -0.35 -28.03 -15.45
C LYS A 40 -0.03 -28.64 -16.81
N LYS A 41 0.22 -27.81 -17.82
CA LYS A 41 0.81 -28.29 -19.09
C LYS A 41 2.32 -28.39 -18.89
N ASP A 42 2.82 -29.57 -18.52
CA ASP A 42 4.25 -29.77 -18.21
C ASP A 42 5.17 -29.68 -19.44
N ALA A 43 4.65 -29.72 -20.68
CA ALA A 43 5.38 -29.36 -21.89
C ALA A 43 4.42 -29.12 -23.07
N PHE A 44 4.76 -28.21 -23.99
CA PHE A 44 3.98 -27.93 -25.21
C PHE A 44 3.74 -29.18 -26.09
N TRP A 45 4.58 -30.20 -25.96
CA TRP A 45 4.58 -31.43 -26.77
C TRP A 45 3.82 -32.61 -26.14
N ARG A 46 3.45 -32.51 -24.85
CA ARG A 46 2.67 -33.57 -24.18
C ARG A 46 1.20 -33.27 -24.35
N LEU A 47 0.48 -34.16 -25.02
CA LEU A 47 -0.98 -34.08 -25.17
C LEU A 47 -1.70 -34.28 -23.81
N ASP A 48 -1.06 -34.99 -22.88
CA ASP A 48 -1.65 -35.35 -21.60
C ASP A 48 -1.55 -34.17 -20.62
N LYS A 49 -2.72 -33.61 -20.28
CA LYS A 49 -2.85 -32.62 -19.20
C LYS A 49 -2.71 -33.35 -17.86
N THR A 50 -1.62 -33.11 -17.15
CA THR A 50 -1.48 -33.57 -15.76
C THR A 50 -2.24 -32.63 -14.84
N GLU A 51 -3.30 -33.14 -14.21
CA GLU A 51 -4.04 -32.43 -13.16
C GLU A 51 -3.35 -32.65 -11.82
N SER A 52 -2.87 -31.57 -11.22
CA SER A 52 -2.28 -31.58 -9.89
C SER A 52 -3.29 -31.10 -8.86
N LYS A 53 -3.40 -31.81 -7.74
CA LYS A 53 -4.21 -31.43 -6.59
C LYS A 53 -3.35 -30.65 -5.61
N ILE A 54 -3.83 -29.47 -5.22
CA ILE A 54 -3.15 -28.60 -4.25
C ILE A 54 -4.14 -28.17 -3.16
N PRO A 55 -3.67 -27.92 -1.92
CA PRO A 55 -4.55 -27.39 -0.89
C PRO A 55 -5.05 -25.99 -1.27
N ALA A 56 -6.29 -25.68 -0.91
CA ALA A 56 -6.93 -24.39 -1.16
C ALA A 56 -6.34 -23.31 -0.24
N ARG A 57 -5.18 -22.76 -0.60
CA ARG A 57 -4.46 -21.77 0.21
C ARG A 57 -4.25 -20.47 -0.55
N VAL A 58 -4.43 -19.36 0.14
CA VAL A 58 -4.10 -18.02 -0.35
C VAL A 58 -3.00 -17.41 0.50
N VAL A 59 -2.05 -16.75 -0.15
CA VAL A 59 -0.91 -16.11 0.51
C VAL A 59 -0.87 -14.64 0.12
N PHE A 60 -0.95 -13.77 1.12
CA PHE A 60 -0.75 -12.33 0.97
C PHE A 60 0.64 -11.99 1.47
N GLN A 61 1.36 -11.17 0.70
CA GLN A 61 2.69 -10.69 1.06
C GLN A 61 2.72 -9.17 0.98
N ILE A 62 3.28 -8.56 2.01
CA ILE A 62 3.48 -7.12 2.11
C ILE A 62 4.95 -6.85 1.83
N TRP A 63 5.20 -5.93 0.91
CA TRP A 63 6.52 -5.54 0.47
C TRP A 63 6.63 -4.02 0.56
N ASP A 64 7.79 -3.53 0.99
CA ASP A 64 8.16 -2.12 0.82
C ASP A 64 8.73 -1.94 -0.59
N ASN A 65 8.21 -0.94 -1.31
CA ASN A 65 8.64 -0.68 -2.69
C ASN A 65 9.75 0.35 -2.69
N ASP A 66 10.96 -0.15 -2.86
CA ASP A 66 12.16 0.65 -2.96
C ASP A 66 12.50 0.97 -4.42
N LYS A 67 12.70 2.26 -4.70
CA LYS A 67 13.00 2.69 -6.08
C LYS A 67 14.42 2.42 -6.54
N PHE A 68 15.34 2.23 -5.60
CA PHE A 68 16.79 2.17 -5.86
C PHE A 68 17.47 0.91 -5.31
N SER A 69 16.72 0.08 -4.58
CA SER A 69 17.12 -1.19 -3.98
C SER A 69 16.12 -2.28 -4.36
N PHE A 70 16.39 -3.52 -3.96
CA PHE A 70 15.38 -4.58 -4.02
C PHE A 70 14.26 -4.28 -3.03
N ASP A 71 13.03 -4.60 -3.42
CA ASP A 71 11.86 -4.48 -2.54
C ASP A 71 12.09 -5.29 -1.24
N ASP A 72 11.89 -4.65 -0.10
CA ASP A 72 12.06 -5.28 1.20
C ASP A 72 10.80 -6.03 1.60
N PHE A 73 10.94 -7.28 2.03
CA PHE A 73 9.82 -8.06 2.54
C PHE A 73 9.45 -7.60 3.95
N LEU A 74 8.19 -7.19 4.13
CA LEU A 74 7.69 -6.71 5.43
C LEU A 74 6.99 -7.81 6.21
N GLY A 75 6.22 -8.67 5.54
CA GLY A 75 5.49 -9.74 6.21
C GLY A 75 4.54 -10.49 5.29
N SER A 76 3.99 -11.60 5.77
CA SER A 76 3.04 -12.42 5.02
C SER A 76 1.88 -12.92 5.88
N LEU A 77 0.80 -13.27 5.21
CA LEU A 77 -0.36 -13.93 5.77
C LEU A 77 -0.71 -15.10 4.87
N GLN A 78 -0.72 -16.31 5.43
CA GLN A 78 -1.14 -17.51 4.75
C GLN A 78 -2.46 -17.99 5.36
N LEU A 79 -3.49 -18.15 4.53
CA LEU A 79 -4.79 -18.63 4.94
C LEU A 79 -5.12 -19.93 4.19
N ASP A 80 -5.58 -20.93 4.93
CA ASP A 80 -6.20 -22.13 4.37
C ASP A 80 -7.70 -21.86 4.23
N LEU A 81 -8.23 -21.88 3.01
CA LEU A 81 -9.61 -21.48 2.73
C LEU A 81 -10.63 -22.44 3.35
N ASN A 82 -10.25 -23.68 3.63
CA ASN A 82 -11.09 -24.64 4.35
C ASN A 82 -11.07 -24.43 5.86
N HIS A 83 -9.99 -23.86 6.39
CA HIS A 83 -9.76 -23.75 7.82
C HIS A 83 -8.98 -22.46 8.13
N MET A 84 -9.68 -21.34 8.02
CA MET A 84 -9.09 -20.02 8.19
C MET A 84 -9.52 -19.39 9.52
N PRO A 85 -8.61 -18.70 10.20
CA PRO A 85 -8.93 -17.99 11.43
C PRO A 85 -9.94 -16.88 11.18
N LYS A 86 -10.91 -16.73 12.09
CA LYS A 86 -11.93 -15.69 12.04
C LYS A 86 -11.26 -14.32 12.07
N PRO A 87 -11.66 -13.40 11.15
CA PRO A 87 -11.12 -12.06 11.16
C PRO A 87 -11.54 -11.30 12.42
N ALA A 88 -10.67 -10.41 12.88
CA ALA A 88 -11.03 -9.44 13.91
C ALA A 88 -11.89 -8.33 13.30
N LYS A 89 -12.87 -7.84 14.05
CA LYS A 89 -13.75 -6.75 13.58
C LYS A 89 -13.06 -5.40 13.51
N THR A 90 -12.01 -5.19 14.30
CA THR A 90 -11.25 -3.94 14.38
C THR A 90 -9.76 -4.24 14.41
N ALA A 91 -8.94 -3.31 13.91
CA ALA A 91 -7.49 -3.43 13.91
C ALA A 91 -6.92 -3.62 15.33
N GLU A 92 -7.49 -2.97 16.35
CA GLU A 92 -7.04 -3.06 17.74
C GLU A 92 -7.17 -4.48 18.32
N LYS A 93 -8.24 -5.19 17.98
CA LYS A 93 -8.50 -6.56 18.43
C LYS A 93 -7.76 -7.62 17.63
N CYS A 94 -7.04 -7.21 16.60
CA CYS A 94 -6.28 -8.12 15.76
C CYS A 94 -4.93 -8.43 16.41
N SER A 95 -4.71 -9.69 16.77
CA SER A 95 -3.49 -10.20 17.43
C SER A 95 -3.04 -11.52 16.81
N LEU A 96 -1.78 -11.90 17.08
CA LEU A 96 -1.22 -13.18 16.59
C LEU A 96 -1.94 -14.40 17.15
N ASP A 97 -2.61 -14.28 18.30
CA ASP A 97 -3.36 -15.37 18.93
C ASP A 97 -4.46 -15.92 18.03
N GLN A 98 -4.97 -15.09 17.09
CA GLN A 98 -5.94 -15.53 16.10
C GLN A 98 -5.41 -16.64 15.18
N LEU A 99 -4.10 -16.73 14.98
CA LEU A 99 -3.49 -17.74 14.11
C LEU A 99 -3.24 -19.07 14.82
N ASP A 100 -3.42 -19.14 16.13
CA ASP A 100 -3.14 -20.35 16.90
C ASP A 100 -4.39 -21.23 17.06
N ASP A 101 -4.44 -22.26 16.24
CA ASP A 101 -5.50 -23.27 16.22
C ASP A 101 -5.52 -24.14 17.49
N THR A 102 -4.38 -24.26 18.17
CA THR A 102 -4.23 -25.16 19.31
C THR A 102 -5.12 -24.78 20.50
N PHE A 103 -5.34 -23.47 20.69
CA PHE A 103 -6.04 -22.95 21.85
C PHE A 103 -7.52 -22.68 21.59
N HIS A 104 -7.90 -22.41 20.33
CA HIS A 104 -9.24 -21.93 19.97
C HIS A 104 -9.74 -22.45 18.60
N PRO A 105 -10.02 -23.75 18.45
CA PRO A 105 -10.53 -24.32 17.21
C PRO A 105 -11.89 -23.72 16.80
N GLU A 106 -12.68 -23.24 17.75
CA GLU A 106 -13.96 -22.55 17.49
C GLU A 106 -13.79 -21.20 16.77
N TRP A 107 -12.56 -20.69 16.67
CA TRP A 107 -12.24 -19.46 15.95
C TRP A 107 -11.87 -19.69 14.49
N PHE A 108 -11.99 -20.90 13.97
CA PHE A 108 -11.75 -21.19 12.57
C PHE A 108 -13.06 -21.33 11.79
N VAL A 109 -13.00 -20.99 10.51
CA VAL A 109 -14.13 -21.03 9.58
C VAL A 109 -13.67 -21.51 8.22
N SER A 110 -14.58 -22.12 7.47
CA SER A 110 -14.37 -22.42 6.06
C SER A 110 -14.98 -21.31 5.20
N LEU A 111 -14.20 -20.77 4.27
CA LEU A 111 -14.72 -19.79 3.30
C LEU A 111 -15.73 -20.43 2.35
N PHE A 112 -15.60 -21.72 2.06
CA PHE A 112 -16.53 -22.46 1.22
C PHE A 112 -17.91 -22.63 1.86
N GLU A 113 -18.00 -22.58 3.19
CA GLU A 113 -19.27 -22.62 3.92
C GLU A 113 -19.88 -21.24 4.10
N GLN A 114 -19.06 -20.22 4.44
CA GLN A 114 -19.54 -18.87 4.75
C GLN A 114 -19.68 -17.96 3.52
N LYS A 115 -19.16 -18.37 2.35
CA LYS A 115 -19.06 -17.64 1.07
C LYS A 115 -18.29 -16.31 1.12
N THR A 116 -18.50 -15.48 2.15
CA THR A 116 -17.91 -14.16 2.31
C THR A 116 -17.50 -13.91 3.75
N VAL A 117 -16.30 -13.39 3.93
CA VAL A 117 -15.75 -13.01 5.24
C VAL A 117 -15.01 -11.69 5.12
N LYS A 118 -15.19 -10.82 6.12
CA LYS A 118 -14.57 -9.49 6.15
C LYS A 118 -13.97 -9.20 7.52
N GLY A 119 -12.78 -8.63 7.52
CA GLY A 119 -12.20 -7.96 8.68
C GLY A 119 -10.68 -7.98 8.64
N TRP A 120 -10.08 -8.07 9.82
CA TRP A 120 -8.64 -7.88 10.03
C TRP A 120 -7.94 -9.20 10.33
N TRP A 121 -6.82 -9.42 9.65
CA TRP A 121 -5.91 -10.53 9.92
C TRP A 121 -4.50 -10.01 10.24
N PRO A 122 -3.79 -10.67 11.16
CA PRO A 122 -2.41 -10.31 11.49
C PRO A 122 -1.45 -10.85 10.41
N CYS A 123 -0.52 -10.02 9.96
CA CYS A 123 0.58 -10.44 9.10
C CYS A 123 1.82 -10.74 9.95
N VAL A 124 2.51 -11.81 9.60
CA VAL A 124 3.66 -12.33 10.35
C VAL A 124 4.94 -12.08 9.55
N ALA A 125 6.00 -11.69 10.24
CA ALA A 125 7.36 -11.78 9.74
C ALA A 125 8.17 -12.73 10.63
N ASP A 126 9.13 -13.39 10.00
CA ASP A 126 10.06 -14.28 10.68
C ASP A 126 11.30 -13.46 11.09
N GLU A 127 11.46 -13.23 12.39
CA GLU A 127 12.67 -12.61 12.95
C GLU A 127 13.45 -13.69 13.71
N GLY A 128 14.26 -14.46 12.97
CA GLY A 128 14.98 -15.62 13.49
C GLY A 128 14.03 -16.80 13.77
N GLU A 129 14.00 -17.28 15.02
CA GLU A 129 13.14 -18.40 15.44
C GLU A 129 11.74 -17.95 15.94
N LYS A 130 11.50 -16.64 16.04
CA LYS A 130 10.24 -16.09 16.57
C LYS A 130 9.42 -15.43 15.48
N LYS A 131 8.13 -15.75 15.48
CA LYS A 131 7.12 -15.09 14.65
C LYS A 131 6.73 -13.77 15.32
N ILE A 132 6.92 -12.66 14.62
CA ILE A 132 6.53 -11.33 15.10
C ILE A 132 5.37 -10.78 14.28
N LEU A 133 4.56 -9.92 14.91
CA LEU A 133 3.46 -9.22 14.23
C LEU A 133 4.05 -8.09 13.38
N ALA A 134 4.13 -8.31 12.08
CA ALA A 134 4.68 -7.34 11.13
C ALA A 134 3.67 -6.27 10.71
N GLY A 135 2.39 -6.63 10.65
CA GLY A 135 1.34 -5.74 10.19
C GLY A 135 -0.05 -6.32 10.36
N LYS A 136 -1.05 -5.58 9.90
CA LYS A 136 -2.45 -5.99 9.94
C LYS A 136 -3.08 -5.68 8.60
N LEU A 137 -3.83 -6.64 8.06
CA LEU A 137 -4.47 -6.53 6.76
C LEU A 137 -5.99 -6.53 6.94
N GLU A 138 -6.65 -5.46 6.51
CA GLU A 138 -8.10 -5.43 6.33
C GLU A 138 -8.44 -5.91 4.92
N MET A 139 -9.27 -6.94 4.82
CA MET A 139 -9.74 -7.43 3.53
C MET A 139 -11.13 -8.07 3.63
N THR A 140 -11.75 -8.22 2.47
CA THR A 140 -12.94 -9.06 2.27
C THR A 140 -12.54 -10.18 1.33
N LEU A 141 -12.77 -11.43 1.74
CA LEU A 141 -12.61 -12.60 0.90
C LEU A 141 -14.00 -13.12 0.53
N GLU A 142 -14.18 -13.44 -0.75
CA GLU A 142 -15.45 -13.93 -1.29
C GLU A 142 -15.16 -15.07 -2.27
N ILE A 143 -15.91 -16.17 -2.15
CA ILE A 143 -15.95 -17.25 -3.13
C ILE A 143 -17.25 -17.10 -3.91
N VAL A 144 -17.11 -17.02 -5.22
CA VAL A 144 -18.21 -16.85 -6.16
C VAL A 144 -18.20 -18.03 -7.12
N ALA A 145 -19.36 -18.64 -7.36
CA ALA A 145 -19.49 -19.69 -8.36
C ALA A 145 -19.38 -19.11 -9.77
N GLU A 146 -18.98 -19.91 -10.75
CA GLU A 146 -18.82 -19.47 -12.14
C GLU A 146 -20.11 -18.83 -12.70
N SER A 147 -21.27 -19.44 -12.46
CA SER A 147 -22.56 -18.90 -12.89
C SER A 147 -22.87 -17.53 -12.26
N GLU A 148 -22.55 -17.35 -10.96
CA GLU A 148 -22.71 -16.06 -10.30
C GLU A 148 -21.73 -15.03 -10.88
N HIS A 149 -20.49 -15.42 -11.19
CA HIS A 149 -19.51 -14.52 -11.80
C HIS A 149 -19.92 -14.03 -13.19
N GLU A 150 -20.53 -14.88 -14.01
CA GLU A 150 -21.05 -14.52 -15.33
C GLU A 150 -22.21 -13.52 -15.23
N GLU A 151 -23.11 -13.68 -14.26
CA GLU A 151 -24.22 -12.76 -14.02
C GLU A 151 -23.75 -11.39 -13.48
N ARG A 152 -22.75 -11.40 -12.60
CA ARG A 152 -22.20 -10.19 -11.95
C ARG A 152 -20.69 -10.10 -12.15
N PRO A 153 -20.22 -9.76 -13.37
CA PRO A 153 -18.81 -9.67 -13.64
C PRO A 153 -18.19 -8.55 -12.79
N ALA A 154 -16.93 -8.78 -12.41
CA ALA A 154 -16.12 -7.87 -11.63
C ALA A 154 -14.76 -7.72 -12.34
N GLY A 155 -14.34 -6.48 -12.60
CA GLY A 155 -13.02 -6.18 -13.14
C GLY A 155 -11.90 -6.40 -12.11
N GLN A 156 -10.69 -6.68 -12.60
CA GLN A 156 -9.51 -6.81 -11.76
C GLN A 156 -9.04 -5.42 -11.27
N GLY A 157 -8.52 -5.34 -10.04
CA GLY A 157 -8.03 -4.08 -9.48
C GLY A 157 -9.15 -3.05 -9.31
N ARG A 158 -9.11 -2.00 -10.12
CA ARG A 158 -10.13 -0.95 -10.21
C ARG A 158 -10.73 -0.83 -11.61
N ASP A 159 -10.46 -1.82 -12.47
CA ASP A 159 -10.91 -1.81 -13.86
C ASP A 159 -12.41 -2.10 -13.96
N GLU A 160 -13.01 -1.72 -15.09
CA GLU A 160 -14.41 -2.05 -15.39
C GLU A 160 -14.55 -3.56 -15.67
N PRO A 161 -15.63 -4.23 -15.24
CA PRO A 161 -16.80 -3.69 -14.54
C PRO A 161 -16.58 -3.50 -13.03
N ASN A 162 -16.83 -2.29 -12.54
CA ASN A 162 -16.60 -1.91 -11.14
C ASN A 162 -17.93 -1.70 -10.38
N MET A 163 -18.78 -2.72 -10.37
CA MET A 163 -20.10 -2.65 -9.72
C MET A 163 -20.26 -3.62 -8.54
N ASN A 164 -19.52 -4.73 -8.53
CA ASN A 164 -19.73 -5.84 -7.61
C ASN A 164 -18.45 -6.19 -6.84
N PRO A 165 -18.18 -5.55 -5.69
CA PRO A 165 -18.75 -4.31 -5.17
C PRO A 165 -18.05 -3.08 -5.79
N LYS A 166 -18.72 -1.93 -5.87
CA LYS A 166 -18.10 -0.70 -6.37
C LYS A 166 -16.87 -0.29 -5.52
N LEU A 167 -15.69 -0.27 -6.15
CA LEU A 167 -14.45 0.19 -5.54
C LEU A 167 -14.20 1.65 -5.94
N GLU A 168 -14.37 2.56 -4.98
CA GLU A 168 -13.96 3.95 -5.14
C GLU A 168 -12.44 4.09 -5.09
N ASP A 169 -11.92 5.20 -5.59
CA ASP A 169 -10.50 5.49 -5.43
C ASP A 169 -10.11 5.54 -3.94
N PRO A 170 -8.92 5.00 -3.60
CA PRO A 170 -8.47 4.94 -2.21
C PRO A 170 -8.30 6.35 -1.65
N ARG A 171 -8.80 6.57 -0.42
CA ARG A 171 -8.59 7.82 0.31
C ARG A 171 -7.12 7.89 0.76
N ARG A 172 -6.28 8.58 -0.01
CA ARG A 172 -4.87 8.80 0.28
C ARG A 172 -4.61 10.28 0.55
N PRO A 173 -3.72 10.64 1.51
CA PRO A 173 -3.33 12.03 1.71
C PRO A 173 -2.68 12.61 0.44
N ASP A 174 -2.90 13.89 0.16
CA ASP A 174 -2.29 14.59 -0.99
C ASP A 174 -0.75 14.60 -0.99
N THR A 175 -0.12 14.16 0.09
CA THR A 175 1.34 13.99 0.20
C THR A 175 1.84 12.68 -0.42
N SER A 176 0.93 11.72 -0.69
CA SER A 176 1.22 10.37 -1.19
C SER A 176 1.57 10.28 -2.68
N PHE A 177 1.65 11.40 -3.39
CA PHE A 177 2.03 11.39 -4.80
C PHE A 177 3.53 11.15 -4.99
N LEU A 178 3.87 10.48 -6.10
CA LEU A 178 5.22 10.39 -6.61
C LEU A 178 5.85 11.79 -6.68
N TRP A 179 7.07 11.95 -6.17
CA TRP A 179 7.87 13.18 -6.34
C TRP A 179 7.86 13.68 -7.80
N PHE A 180 7.85 12.75 -8.76
CA PHE A 180 8.00 13.07 -10.18
C PHE A 180 6.71 13.56 -10.84
N THR A 181 5.54 13.11 -10.36
CA THR A 181 4.25 13.58 -10.91
C THR A 181 3.84 14.94 -10.34
N SER A 182 4.40 15.34 -9.19
CA SER A 182 4.14 16.64 -8.58
C SER A 182 5.39 17.27 -7.92
N PRO A 183 6.44 17.59 -8.71
CA PRO A 183 7.70 18.12 -8.18
C PRO A 183 7.50 19.43 -7.40
N TYR A 184 6.58 20.28 -7.86
CA TYR A 184 6.23 21.55 -7.20
C TYR A 184 5.60 21.35 -5.80
N LYS A 185 4.66 20.40 -5.64
CA LYS A 185 4.03 20.11 -4.35
C LYS A 185 5.04 19.50 -3.37
N THR A 186 5.89 18.59 -3.87
CA THR A 186 6.95 17.95 -3.08
C THR A 186 8.02 18.94 -2.64
N MET A 187 8.54 19.79 -3.55
CA MET A 187 9.47 20.86 -3.17
C MET A 187 8.84 21.82 -2.18
N LYS A 188 7.62 22.31 -2.43
CA LYS A 188 6.95 23.22 -1.49
C LYS A 188 6.86 22.61 -0.09
N PHE A 189 6.56 21.32 0.06
CA PHE A 189 6.42 20.72 1.38
C PHE A 189 7.77 20.42 2.05
N ILE A 190 8.72 19.79 1.32
CA ILE A 190 10.03 19.40 1.86
C ILE A 190 10.92 20.64 2.08
N LEU A 191 11.01 21.51 1.08
CA LEU A 191 11.87 22.69 1.11
C LEU A 191 11.36 23.70 2.15
N TRP A 192 10.04 23.92 2.23
CA TRP A 192 9.47 24.83 3.23
C TRP A 192 9.54 24.27 4.65
N ARG A 193 9.42 22.94 4.86
CA ARG A 193 9.53 22.38 6.23
C ARG A 193 10.97 22.40 6.75
N ARG A 194 11.97 22.15 5.89
CA ARG A 194 13.39 22.07 6.29
C ARG A 194 14.14 23.39 6.21
N PHE A 195 13.84 24.22 5.20
CA PHE A 195 14.59 25.45 4.91
C PHE A 195 13.83 26.74 5.26
N ARG A 196 12.69 26.67 5.97
CA ARG A 196 11.94 27.85 6.43
C ARG A 196 12.87 28.93 7.04
N CYS A 197 13.72 28.55 7.99
CA CYS A 197 14.66 29.46 8.63
C CYS A 197 15.76 29.95 7.68
N ALA A 198 16.29 29.08 6.82
CA ALA A 198 17.33 29.44 5.86
C ALA A 198 16.81 30.41 4.78
N ILE A 199 15.58 30.23 4.31
CA ILE A 199 14.90 31.12 3.36
C ILE A 199 14.65 32.48 4.00
N ILE A 200 14.16 32.52 5.25
CA ILE A 200 13.96 33.77 5.98
C ILE A 200 15.30 34.51 6.15
N LEU A 201 16.36 33.80 6.55
CA LEU A 201 17.69 34.38 6.75
C LEU A 201 18.27 34.93 5.44
N PHE A 202 18.09 34.22 4.32
CA PHE A 202 18.48 34.68 3.00
C PHE A 202 17.74 35.95 2.57
N ILE A 203 16.43 36.03 2.81
CA ILE A 203 15.64 37.23 2.49
C ILE A 203 16.11 38.43 3.32
N ILE A 204 16.37 38.24 4.63
CA ILE A 204 16.88 39.31 5.50
C ILE A 204 18.25 39.80 5.02
N LEU A 205 19.16 38.88 4.69
CA LEU A 205 20.49 39.21 4.17
C LEU A 205 20.39 40.00 2.85
N PHE A 206 19.49 39.59 1.96
CA PHE A 206 19.27 40.26 0.68
C PHE A 206 18.75 41.69 0.86
N VAL A 207 17.80 41.91 1.77
CA VAL A 207 17.30 43.26 2.10
C VAL A 207 18.40 44.13 2.70
N LEU A 208 19.24 43.58 3.59
CA LEU A 208 20.39 44.30 4.14
C LEU A 208 21.39 44.72 3.07
N LEU A 209 21.71 43.83 2.13
CA LEU A 209 22.61 44.13 1.01
C LEU A 209 22.04 45.23 0.09
N LEU A 210 20.74 45.19 -0.20
CA LEU A 210 20.08 46.26 -0.95
C LEU A 210 20.17 47.60 -0.21
N PHE A 211 19.98 47.59 1.11
CA PHE A 211 20.08 48.80 1.92
C PHE A 211 21.49 49.39 1.89
N VAL A 212 22.53 48.54 2.00
CA VAL A 212 23.93 48.95 1.86
C VAL A 212 24.24 49.47 0.46
N GLY A 213 23.73 48.83 -0.59
CA GLY A 213 23.91 49.29 -1.96
C GLY A 213 23.30 50.67 -2.22
N ILE A 214 22.06 50.89 -1.75
CA ILE A 214 21.40 52.20 -1.83
C ILE A 214 22.15 53.23 -1.00
N PHE A 215 22.61 52.87 0.20
CA PHE A 215 23.41 53.75 1.05
C PHE A 215 24.69 54.18 0.33
N LEU A 216 25.48 53.25 -0.22
CA LEU A 216 26.71 53.57 -0.94
C LEU A 216 26.48 54.40 -2.21
N TYR A 217 25.36 54.18 -2.90
CA TYR A 217 24.97 54.98 -4.07
C TYR A 217 24.53 56.41 -3.69
N SER A 218 23.77 56.55 -2.60
CA SER A 218 23.24 57.85 -2.15
C SER A 218 24.23 58.66 -1.31
N PHE A 219 25.18 58.00 -0.64
CA PHE A 219 26.20 58.63 0.21
C PHE A 219 27.05 59.70 -0.50
N PRO A 220 27.61 59.50 -1.71
CA PRO A 220 28.37 60.54 -2.39
C PRO A 220 27.51 61.75 -2.78
N ASN A 221 26.24 61.53 -3.19
CA ASN A 221 25.32 62.64 -3.51
C ASN A 221 24.95 63.45 -2.26
N TYR A 222 24.70 62.79 -1.13
CA TYR A 222 24.37 63.47 0.13
C TYR A 222 25.60 64.17 0.75
N ALA A 223 26.78 63.56 0.65
CA ALA A 223 28.04 64.15 1.09
C ALA A 223 28.40 65.37 0.23
N ALA A 224 28.22 65.31 -1.09
CA ALA A 224 28.44 66.45 -1.99
C ALA A 224 27.49 67.62 -1.67
N MET A 225 26.21 67.37 -1.42
CA MET A 225 25.25 68.41 -1.02
C MET A 225 25.57 69.05 0.34
N LYS A 226 26.20 68.33 1.27
CA LYS A 226 26.59 68.87 2.58
C LYS A 226 27.92 69.63 2.57
N LEU A 227 28.79 69.35 1.59
CA LEU A 227 30.10 69.99 1.40
C LEU A 227 29.99 71.27 0.56
N VAL A 228 29.02 71.33 -0.36
CA VAL A 228 28.65 72.56 -1.06
C VAL A 228 27.53 73.23 -0.26
N LYS A 229 27.87 74.07 0.73
CA LYS A 229 26.92 75.05 1.26
C LYS A 229 26.56 76.01 0.11
N PRO A 230 25.30 76.11 -0.34
CA PRO A 230 24.89 77.30 -1.04
C PRO A 230 24.87 78.45 -0.01
N PHE A 231 25.43 79.59 -0.40
CA PHE A 231 25.30 80.85 0.34
C PHE A 231 23.83 81.22 0.52
#